data_AF-A0A9E2J1M8-F1
#
_entry.id   AF-A0A9E2J1M8-F1
#
_cell.length_a   1.000
_cell.length_b   1.000
_cell.length_c   1.000
_cell.angle_alpha   90.00
_cell.angle_beta   90.00
_cell.angle_gamma   90.00
#
_symmetry.space_group_name_H-M   'P 1'
#
loop_
_entity.id
_entity.type
_entity.pdbx_description
1 polymer ?
#
loop_
_entity_poly.entity_id
_entity_poly.type
_entity_poly.pdbx_seq_one_letter_code
_entity_poly.pdbx_strand_id
1 'polypeptide(L)'
;LPDLILIDGGRAQLNTVCLSLNTYHLASPLTQRGARGVIIPLVALAKQEEELYTIYSDKVLRLDKLPLGLRLTFQAIRNEAHRFAISYYRKLHRRKIVTD
;
A
#
# COMPACT_ATOMS: atom_id res chain seq x y z
N LEU A 1 15.26 1.68 -5.40
CA LEU A 1 13.93 1.11 -5.08
C LEU A 1 13.50 1.70 -3.73
N PRO A 2 12.20 1.86 -3.44
CA PRO A 2 11.78 2.30 -2.11
C PRO A 2 12.13 1.25 -1.05
N ASP A 3 12.34 1.71 0.18
CA ASP A 3 12.64 0.83 1.33
C ASP A 3 11.38 0.19 1.93
N LEU A 4 10.20 0.71 1.60
CA LEU A 4 8.88 0.21 2.03
C LEU A 4 7.83 0.67 1.03
N ILE A 5 6.87 -0.21 0.73
CA ILE A 5 5.64 0.15 0.02
C ILE A 5 4.47 0.03 1.00
N LEU A 6 3.77 1.15 1.23
CA LEU A 6 2.51 1.21 1.95
C LEU A 6 1.34 1.28 0.96
N ILE A 7 0.37 0.39 1.12
CA ILE A 7 -0.79 0.25 0.25
C ILE A 7 -2.02 0.81 0.99
N ASP A 8 -2.75 1.73 0.35
CA ASP A 8 -4.06 2.20 0.83
C ASP A 8 -5.14 1.16 0.48
N GLY A 9 -5.32 0.18 1.37
CA GLY A 9 -6.16 -1.00 1.13
C GLY A 9 -5.96 -2.09 2.18
N GLY A 10 -6.82 -3.10 2.15
CA GLY A 10 -6.76 -4.25 3.06
C GLY A 10 -5.96 -5.43 2.50
N ARG A 11 -6.16 -6.60 3.11
CA ARG A 11 -5.47 -7.85 2.75
C ARG A 11 -5.62 -8.26 1.27
N ALA A 12 -6.78 -8.02 0.67
CA ALA A 12 -7.00 -8.33 -0.75
C ALA A 12 -6.05 -7.52 -1.66
N GLN A 13 -5.94 -6.20 -1.42
CA GLN A 13 -5.04 -5.32 -2.17
C GLN A 13 -3.57 -5.69 -1.93
N LEU A 14 -3.19 -6.03 -0.69
CA LEU A 14 -1.84 -6.52 -0.37
C LEU A 14 -1.46 -7.74 -1.22
N ASN A 15 -2.36 -8.73 -1.30
CA ASN A 15 -2.15 -9.94 -2.08
C ASN A 15 -1.99 -9.63 -3.57
N THR A 16 -2.84 -8.75 -4.13
CA THR A 16 -2.74 -8.34 -5.53
C THR A 16 -1.40 -7.66 -5.83
N VAL A 17 -0.98 -6.71 -5.00
CA VAL A 17 0.31 -6.01 -5.18
C VAL A 17 1.49 -6.98 -5.05
N CYS A 18 1.45 -7.90 -4.09
CA CYS A 18 2.47 -8.93 -3.92
C CYS A 18 2.61 -9.79 -5.19
N LEU A 19 1.49 -10.25 -5.77
CA LEU A 19 1.51 -11.00 -7.04
C LEU A 19 2.10 -10.19 -8.19
N SER A 20 1.72 -8.92 -8.33
CA SER A 20 2.27 -8.04 -9.38
C SER A 20 3.78 -7.82 -9.23
N LEU A 21 4.27 -7.59 -8.01
CA LEU A 21 5.68 -7.36 -7.73
C LEU A 21 6.51 -8.65 -7.82
N ASN A 22 5.92 -9.81 -7.58
CA ASN A 22 6.57 -11.11 -7.78
C ASN A 22 6.92 -11.37 -9.24
N THR A 23 6.11 -10.91 -10.20
CA THR A 23 6.46 -10.93 -11.64
C THR A 23 7.77 -10.20 -11.94
N TYR A 24 8.14 -9.22 -11.11
CA TYR A 24 9.39 -8.46 -11.20
C TYR A 24 10.45 -8.90 -10.18
N HIS A 25 10.22 -9.99 -9.45
CA HIS A 25 11.13 -10.49 -8.42
C HIS A 25 11.37 -9.51 -7.25
N LEU A 26 10.38 -8.65 -6.94
CA LEU A 26 10.48 -7.57 -5.95
C LEU A 26 9.80 -7.85 -4.59
N ALA A 27 8.98 -8.91 -4.47
CA ALA A 27 8.18 -9.17 -3.26
C ALA A 27 8.37 -10.57 -2.64
N SER A 28 9.04 -11.51 -3.32
CA SER A 28 9.25 -12.88 -2.83
C SER A 28 10.74 -13.22 -2.76
N PRO A 29 11.20 -13.89 -1.69
CA PRO A 29 12.53 -14.51 -1.65
C PRO A 29 12.67 -15.68 -2.64
N LEU A 30 11.56 -16.31 -3.01
CA LEU A 30 11.50 -17.49 -3.88
C LEU A 30 11.33 -17.05 -5.33
N THR A 31 12.35 -16.42 -5.85
CA THR A 31 12.42 -16.11 -7.27
C THR A 31 12.99 -17.34 -7.96
N GLN A 32 12.25 -17.84 -8.96
CA GLN A 32 12.70 -18.97 -9.76
C GLN A 32 14.04 -18.57 -10.39
N ARG A 33 15.09 -19.33 -10.07
CA ARG A 33 16.48 -19.20 -10.58
C ARG A 33 17.36 -18.16 -9.88
N GLY A 34 17.78 -18.45 -8.64
CA GLY A 34 19.13 -18.14 -8.13
C GLY A 34 19.61 -16.68 -8.09
N ALA A 35 18.80 -15.71 -8.52
CA ALA A 35 19.10 -14.29 -8.47
C ALA A 35 18.68 -13.75 -7.11
N ARG A 36 19.60 -13.09 -6.41
CA ARG A 36 19.32 -12.34 -5.18
C ARG A 36 18.49 -11.10 -5.56
N GLY A 37 17.19 -11.29 -5.75
CA GLY A 37 16.25 -10.19 -5.99
C GLY A 37 16.21 -9.22 -4.80
N VAL A 38 15.93 -7.95 -5.06
CA VAL A 38 15.70 -6.96 -4.00
C VAL A 38 14.28 -7.16 -3.48
N ILE A 39 14.14 -7.55 -2.21
CA ILE A 39 12.84 -7.70 -1.56
C ILE A 39 12.44 -6.36 -0.97
N ILE A 40 11.34 -5.79 -1.44
CA ILE A 40 10.76 -4.57 -0.88
C ILE A 40 9.66 -4.97 0.12
N PRO A 41 9.75 -4.54 1.38
CA PRO A 41 8.68 -4.75 2.37
C PRO A 41 7.34 -4.18 1.90
N LEU A 42 6.29 -4.97 2.10
CA LEU A 42 4.92 -4.58 1.76
C LEU A 42 4.04 -4.53 3.01
N VAL A 43 3.37 -3.40 3.18
CA VAL A 43 2.39 -3.18 4.25
C VAL A 43 1.12 -2.58 3.63
N ALA A 44 -0.04 -3.02 4.08
CA ALA A 44 -1.32 -2.46 3.66
C ALA A 44 -2.10 -1.94 4.88
N LEU A 45 -2.72 -0.77 4.75
CA LEU A 45 -3.52 -0.15 5.80
C LEU A 45 -4.99 -0.06 5.37
N ALA A 46 -5.85 -0.86 6.01
CA ALA A 46 -7.28 -0.82 5.78
C ALA A 46 -7.90 0.44 6.42
N LYS A 47 -8.69 1.17 5.63
CA LYS A 47 -9.20 2.49 6.02
C LYS A 47 -10.30 2.45 7.07
N GLN A 48 -11.20 1.47 7.01
CA GLN A 48 -12.37 1.41 7.91
C GLN A 48 -11.99 0.83 9.28
N GLU A 49 -11.14 -0.19 9.28
CA GLU A 49 -10.77 -0.97 10.47
C GLU A 49 -9.52 -0.41 11.17
N GLU A 50 -8.78 0.48 10.51
CA GLU A 50 -7.48 0.99 10.97
C GLU A 50 -6.52 -0.16 11.31
N GLU A 51 -6.39 -1.10 10.37
CA GLU A 51 -5.63 -2.33 10.51
C GLU A 51 -4.49 -2.41 9.51
N LEU A 52 -3.30 -2.80 10.01
CA LEU A 52 -2.12 -3.07 9.21
C LEU A 52 -1.99 -4.57 8.92
N TYR A 53 -1.75 -4.87 7.64
CA TYR A 53 -1.48 -6.19 7.11
C TYR A 53 -0.07 -6.22 6.53
N THR A 54 0.63 -7.33 6.70
CA THR A 54 2.00 -7.52 6.17
C THR A 54 2.11 -8.87 5.47
N ILE A 55 3.10 -9.03 4.59
CA ILE A 55 3.41 -10.32 3.95
C ILE A 55 4.20 -11.28 4.86
N TYR A 56 4.63 -10.82 6.04
CA TYR A 56 5.51 -11.57 6.94
C TYR A 56 4.74 -12.33 8.02
N SER A 57 3.48 -11.99 8.25
CA SER A 57 2.66 -12.61 9.30
C SER A 57 1.18 -12.47 8.99
N ASP A 58 0.40 -13.49 9.37
CA ASP A 58 -1.06 -13.42 9.37
C ASP A 58 -1.64 -12.61 10.53
N LYS A 59 -0.81 -12.20 11.49
CA LYS A 59 -1.24 -11.32 12.58
C LYS A 59 -1.56 -9.93 12.03
N VAL A 60 -2.79 -9.48 12.29
CA VAL A 60 -3.23 -8.13 12.00
C VAL A 60 -2.84 -7.20 13.15
N LEU A 61 -2.24 -6.05 12.82
CA LEU A 61 -1.90 -5.04 13.81
C LEU A 61 -2.92 -3.91 13.77
N ARG A 62 -3.62 -3.68 14.88
CA ARG A 62 -4.54 -2.55 15.00
C ARG A 62 -3.75 -1.27 15.26
N LEU A 63 -4.04 -0.22 14.49
CA LEU A 63 -3.28 1.03 14.53
C LEU A 63 -3.42 1.78 15.86
N ASP A 64 -4.55 1.60 16.56
CA ASP A 64 -4.79 2.14 17.90
C ASP A 64 -3.94 1.49 19.00
N LYS A 65 -3.32 0.34 18.73
CA LYS A 65 -2.39 -0.35 19.64
C LYS A 65 -0.93 0.03 19.41
N LEU A 66 -0.65 0.83 18.39
CA LEU A 66 0.70 1.33 18.12
C LEU A 66 0.98 2.61 18.91
N PRO A 67 2.26 2.94 19.14
CA PRO A 67 2.65 4.25 19.66
C PRO A 67 2.02 5.38 18.85
N LEU A 68 1.60 6.44 19.52
CA LEU A 68 0.85 7.54 18.89
C LEU A 68 1.56 8.11 17.66
N GLY A 69 2.87 8.32 17.73
CA GLY A 69 3.66 8.83 16.60
C GLY A 69 3.53 7.94 15.37
N LEU A 70 3.68 6.62 15.55
CA LEU A 70 3.60 5.64 14.46
C LEU A 70 2.19 5.57 13.86
N ARG A 71 1.16 5.57 14.72
CA ARG A 71 -0.24 5.66 14.30
C ARG A 71 -0.46 6.88 13.41
N LEU A 72 -0.06 8.07 13.87
CA LEU A 72 -0.24 9.32 13.13
C LEU A 72 0.55 9.32 11.82
N THR A 73 1.76 8.77 11.81
CA THR A 73 2.57 8.64 10.58
C THR A 73 1.84 7.80 9.53
N PHE A 74 1.35 6.61 9.88
CA PHE A 74 0.61 5.75 8.95
C PHE A 74 -0.67 6.41 8.43
N GLN A 75 -1.43 7.08 9.32
CA GLN A 75 -2.63 7.82 8.92
C GLN A 75 -2.30 8.97 7.97
N ALA A 76 -1.25 9.74 8.24
CA ALA A 76 -0.84 10.86 7.41
C ALA A 76 -0.44 10.41 6.00
N ILE A 77 0.38 9.35 5.89
CA ILE A 77 0.80 8.81 4.59
C ILE A 77 -0.40 8.30 3.79
N ARG A 78 -1.31 7.53 4.42
CA ARG A 78 -2.53 7.05 3.77
C ARG A 78 -3.42 8.21 3.32
N ASN A 79 -3.62 9.19 4.19
CA ASN A 79 -4.45 10.35 3.87
C ASN A 79 -3.88 11.13 2.69
N GLU A 80 -2.56 11.25 2.57
CA GLU A 80 -1.90 11.91 1.45
C GLU A 80 -2.03 11.11 0.15
N ALA A 81 -1.87 9.77 0.20
CA ALA A 81 -2.11 8.91 -0.96
C ALA A 81 -3.55 9.01 -1.47
N HIS A 82 -4.51 8.98 -0.55
CA HIS A 82 -5.93 9.11 -0.85
C HIS A 82 -6.27 10.50 -1.42
N ARG A 83 -5.75 11.58 -0.81
CA ARG A 83 -5.91 12.96 -1.28
C ARG A 83 -5.38 13.09 -2.71
N PHE A 84 -4.17 12.58 -2.96
CA PHE A 84 -3.54 12.60 -4.28
C PHE A 84 -4.41 11.91 -5.34
N ALA A 85 -4.89 10.70 -5.04
CA ALA A 85 -5.75 9.94 -5.96
C ALA A 85 -7.05 10.68 -6.29
N ILE A 86 -7.74 11.23 -5.29
CA ILE A 86 -8.98 12.01 -5.48
C ILE A 86 -8.71 13.28 -6.28
N SER A 87 -7.66 14.03 -5.95
CA SER A 87 -7.29 15.25 -6.66
C SER A 87 -6.98 14.98 -8.13
N TYR A 88 -6.26 13.89 -8.41
CA TYR A 88 -5.96 13.46 -9.77
C TYR A 88 -7.24 13.10 -10.55
N TYR A 89 -8.11 12.27 -9.96
CA TYR A 89 -9.39 11.90 -10.56
C TYR A 89 -10.24 13.14 -10.87
N ARG A 90 -10.40 14.06 -9.90
CA ARG A 90 -11.15 15.31 -10.09
C ARG A 90 -10.57 16.16 -11.20
N LYS A 91 -9.24 16.27 -11.30
CA LYS A 91 -8.57 17.02 -12.38
C LYS A 91 -8.87 16.42 -13.75
N LEU A 92 -8.84 15.09 -13.87
CA LEU A 92 -9.09 14.39 -15.13
C LEU A 92 -10.55 14.59 -15.60
N HIS A 93 -11.51 14.52 -14.66
CA HIS A 93 -12.93 14.56 -14.99
C HIS A 93 -13.56 15.96 -14.98
N ARG A 94 -12.93 16.98 -14.39
CA ARG A 94 -13.37 18.38 -14.52
C ARG A 94 -13.31 18.90 -15.96
N ARG A 95 -12.43 18.36 -16.81
CA ARG A 95 -12.35 18.71 -18.23
C ARG A 95 -13.57 18.25 -19.06
N LYS A 96 -14.43 17.37 -18.54
CA LYS A 96 -15.60 16.85 -19.26
C LYS A 96 -16.91 17.62 -19.03
N ILE A 97 -16.95 18.57 -18.08
CA ILE A 97 -18.19 19.27 -17.71
C ILE A 97 -18.32 20.64 -18.42
N VAL A 98 -17.32 21.07 -19.21
CA VAL A 98 -17.34 22.38 -19.92
C VAL A 98 -17.56 22.23 -21.43
N THR A 99 -18.18 21.13 -21.86
CA THR A 99 -18.63 20.97 -23.25
C THR A 99 -20.02 20.38 -23.21
N ASP A 100 -21.02 21.27 -23.25
CA ASP A 100 -22.30 21.19 -23.97
C ASP A 100 -23.06 22.51 -23.78
#